data_AF-F9EKH5-F1
#
_entry.id   AF-F9EKH5-F1
#
_cell.length_a   1.000
_cell.length_b   1.000
_cell.length_c   1.000
_cell.angle_alpha   90.00
_cell.angle_beta   90.00
_cell.angle_gamma   90.00
#
_symmetry.space_group_name_H-M   'P 1'
#
loop_
_entity.id
_entity.type
_entity.pdbx_description
1 polymer ?
#
loop_
_entity_poly.entity_id
_entity_poly.type
_entity_poly.pdbx_seq_one_letter_code
_entity_poly.pdbx_strand_id
1 'polypeptide(L)' 'MIFLRGKGIVISKKDIEEADRYITIFMEDYGKVSTVIKGIRKSKKRDKTAVDILSLTDFQFYKKMIV' A
#
# COMPACT_ATOMS: atom_id res chain seq x y z
N MET A 1 16.23 -0.19 -9.10
CA MET A 1 15.08 -0.35 -8.17
C MET A 1 13.84 0.05 -8.93
N ILE A 2 12.89 -0.87 -9.14
CA ILE A 2 11.69 -0.56 -9.94
C ILE A 2 10.68 0.11 -9.02
N PHE A 3 10.31 1.34 -9.38
CA PHE A 3 9.23 2.07 -8.76
C PHE A 3 7.95 1.80 -9.55
N LEU A 4 6.97 1.19 -8.91
CA LEU A 4 5.60 1.24 -9.42
C LEU A 4 4.95 2.48 -8.81
N ARG A 5 4.48 3.39 -9.65
CA ARG A 5 3.70 4.56 -9.23
C ARG A 5 2.39 4.58 -9.99
N GLY A 6 1.31 4.91 -9.29
CA GLY A 6 0.00 5.01 -9.91
C GLY A 6 -1.11 5.20 -8.88
N LYS A 7 -2.28 5.60 -9.37
CA LYS A 7 -3.48 5.73 -8.56
C LYS A 7 -4.15 4.37 -8.36
N GLY A 8 -4.77 4.22 -7.19
CA GLY A 8 -5.60 3.06 -6.92
C GLY A 8 -6.49 3.26 -5.71
N ILE A 9 -7.50 2.39 -5.61
CA ILE A 9 -8.42 2.35 -4.47
C ILE A 9 -8.12 1.15 -3.59
N VAL A 10 -8.08 1.35 -2.28
CA VAL A 10 -7.90 0.26 -1.32
C VAL A 10 -9.19 -0.54 -1.20
N ILE A 11 -9.13 -1.83 -1.53
CA ILE A 11 -10.28 -2.74 -1.48
C ILE A 11 -10.22 -3.72 -0.30
N SER A 12 -9.05 -3.88 0.32
CA SER A 12 -8.89 -4.70 1.52
C SER A 12 -7.75 -4.16 2.37
N LYS A 13 -7.92 -4.27 3.69
CA LYS A 13 -6.97 -3.83 4.71
C LYS A 13 -6.97 -4.85 5.86
N LYS A 14 -5.77 -5.24 6.28
CA LYS A 14 -5.53 -6.09 7.46
C LYS A 14 -4.31 -5.59 8.22
N ASP A 15 -4.48 -5.26 9.49
CA ASP A 15 -3.34 -4.98 10.36
C ASP A 15 -2.57 -6.28 10.61
N ILE A 16 -1.25 -6.22 10.48
CA ILE A 16 -0.35 -7.35 10.67
C ILE A 16 0.82 -6.90 11.54
N GLU A 17 1.39 -7.86 12.29
CA GLU A 17 2.46 -7.57 13.25
C GLU A 17 2.07 -6.40 14.20
N GLU A 18 3.05 -5.73 14.79
CA GLU A 18 2.80 -4.66 15.75
C GLU A 18 2.60 -3.29 15.08
N ALA A 19 3.18 -3.07 13.89
CA ALA A 19 3.23 -1.75 13.28
C ALA A 19 2.83 -1.72 11.80
N ASP A 20 2.57 -2.88 11.22
CA ASP A 20 2.47 -3.06 9.77
C ASP A 20 1.01 -3.23 9.32
N ARG A 21 0.80 -3.10 8.01
CA ARG A 21 -0.51 -3.28 7.39
C ARG A 21 -0.38 -3.95 6.04
N TYR A 22 -1.14 -5.02 5.84
CA TYR A 22 -1.33 -5.67 4.56
C TYR A 22 -2.54 -5.04 3.88
N ILE A 23 -2.37 -4.53 2.66
CA ILE A 23 -3.46 -3.95 1.88
C ILE A 23 -3.54 -4.58 0.49
N THR A 24 -4.75 -4.57 -0.05
CA THR A 24 -4.98 -4.85 -1.46
C THR A 24 -5.58 -3.62 -2.11
N ILE A 25 -5.00 -3.24 -3.24
CA ILE A 25 -5.30 -2.03 -3.98
C ILE A 25 -5.73 -2.49 -5.37
N PHE A 26 -6.82 -1.91 -5.86
CA PHE A 26 -7.14 -1.99 -7.27
C PHE A 26 -6.59 -0.74 -7.95
N MET A 27 -5.48 -0.90 -8.68
CA MET A 27 -4.78 0.16 -9.38
C MET A 27 -5.27 0.31 -10.82
N GLU A 28 -5.25 1.54 -11.33
CA GLU A 28 -5.66 1.87 -12.69
C GLU A 28 -4.82 1.12 -13.74
N ASP A 29 -3.49 1.18 -13.61
CA ASP A 29 -2.57 0.66 -14.65
C ASP A 29 -2.07 -0.77 -14.40
N TYR A 30 -2.25 -1.30 -13.18
CA TYR A 30 -1.63 -2.56 -12.74
C TYR A 30 -2.65 -3.59 -12.25
N GLY A 31 -3.94 -3.24 -12.23
CA GLY A 31 -5.00 -4.09 -11.70
C GLY A 31 -4.85 -4.34 -10.20
N LYS A 32 -5.15 -5.57 -9.75
CA LYS A 32 -5.12 -5.93 -8.33
C LYS A 32 -3.69 -6.11 -7.84
N VAL A 33 -3.27 -5.28 -6.89
CA VAL A 33 -1.96 -5.34 -6.24
C VAL A 33 -2.12 -5.55 -4.75
N SER A 34 -1.44 -6.55 -4.20
CA SER A 34 -1.37 -6.77 -2.76
C SER A 34 0.03 -6.46 -2.24
N THR A 35 0.11 -5.75 -1.12
CA THR A 35 1.39 -5.25 -0.59
C THR A 35 1.34 -5.05 0.93
N VAL A 36 2.53 -4.99 1.53
CA VAL A 36 2.72 -4.70 2.96
C VAL A 36 3.31 -3.30 3.11
N ILE A 37 2.65 -2.50 3.93
CA ILE A 37 3.15 -1.20 4.36
C ILE A 37 3.77 -1.35 5.75
N LYS A 38 5.10 -1.42 5.77
CA LYS A 38 5.90 -1.54 6.98
C LYS A 38 5.82 -0.28 7.86
N GLY A 39 5.54 -0.42 9.14
CA GLY A 39 5.60 0.63 10.17
C GLY A 39 4.52 1.69 10.12
N ILE A 40 3.46 1.55 9.32
CA ILE A 40 2.45 2.61 9.13
C ILE A 40 1.70 2.99 10.41
N ARG A 41 1.47 2.05 11.33
CA ARG A 41 0.71 2.33 12.57
C ARG A 41 1.50 3.21 13.54
N LYS A 42 2.84 3.04 13.58
CA LYS A 42 3.76 3.78 14.46
C LYS A 42 4.38 5.01 13.78
N SER A 43 4.37 5.08 12.45
CA SER A 43 4.94 6.20 11.71
C SER A 43 4.20 7.51 11.97
N LYS A 44 4.95 8.58 12.24
CA LYS A 44 4.44 9.96 12.33
C LYS A 44 4.42 10.69 10.98
N LYS A 45 5.15 10.19 9.99
CA LYS A 45 5.31 10.84 8.67
C LYS A 45 4.36 10.27 7.61
N ARG A 46 3.78 9.10 7.85
CA ARG A 46 2.89 8.43 6.88
C ARG A 46 1.45 8.76 7.19
N ASP A 47 0.70 9.01 6.13
CA ASP A 47 -0.74 9.14 6.21
C ASP A 47 -1.39 7.76 6.42
N LYS A 48 -2.16 7.63 7.49
CA LYS A 48 -2.84 6.38 7.86
C LYS A 48 -4.20 6.25 7.19
N THR A 49 -4.84 7.35 6.81
CA THR A 49 -6.16 7.35 6.16
C THR A 49 -6.03 7.10 4.66
N ALA A 50 -4.89 7.45 4.07
CA ALA A 50 -4.52 7.12 2.69
C ALA A 50 -4.53 5.59 2.39
N VAL A 51 -4.55 4.74 3.42
CA VAL A 51 -4.56 3.28 3.29
C VAL A 51 -5.80 2.64 3.92
N ASP A 52 -6.84 3.43 4.19
CA ASP A 52 -8.13 2.93 4.64
C ASP A 52 -8.98 2.44 3.46
N ILE A 53 -9.96 1.59 3.77
CA ILE A 53 -10.85 0.98 2.77
C ILE A 53 -11.58 2.10 2.01
N LEU A 54 -11.63 1.99 0.69
CA LEU A 54 -12.19 2.95 -0.26
C LEU A 54 -11.44 4.28 -0.41
N SER A 55 -10.25 4.42 0.19
CA SER A 55 -9.38 5.57 -0.08
C SER A 55 -8.79 5.47 -1.49
N LEU A 56 -9.02 6.49 -2.32
CA LEU A 56 -8.34 6.70 -3.60
C LEU A 56 -7.03 7.44 -3.34
N THR A 57 -5.90 6.87 -3.73
CA THR A 57 -4.57 7.39 -3.38
C THR A 57 -3.56 7.15 -4.51
N ASP A 58 -2.63 8.10 -4.70
CA ASP A 58 -1.45 7.92 -5.56
C ASP A 58 -0.38 7.17 -4.74
N PHE A 59 -0.11 5.93 -5.14
CA PHE A 59 0.81 5.06 -4.44
C PHE A 59 2.17 4.98 -5.13
N GLN A 60 3.23 4.86 -4.34
CA GLN A 60 4.57 4.56 -4.82
C GLN A 60 5.12 3.34 -4.07
N PHE A 61 5.42 2.27 -4.81
CA PHE A 61 5.92 1.00 -4.27
C PHE A 61 7.34 0.72 -4.71
N TYR A 62 8.07 0.05 -3.82
CA TYR A 62 9.38 -0.54 -4.10
C TYR A 62 9.19 -2.02 -4.41
N LYS A 63 9.37 -2.42 -5.67
CA LYS A 63 9.40 -3.85 -6.02
C LYS A 63 10.83 -4.37 -5.86
N LYS A 64 11.07 -5.20 -4.84
CA LYS A 64 12.30 -5.99 -4.78
C LYS A 64 12.18 -7.11 -5.81
N MET A 65 13.04 -7.09 -6.83
CA MET A 65 13.21 -8.22 -7.73
C MET A 65 13.90 -9.33 -6.92
N ILE A 66 13.23 -10.47 -6.78
CA ILE A 66 13.88 -11.71 -6.39
C ILE A 66 14.34 -12.31 -7.71
N VAL A 67 15.66 -12.27 -7.95
CA VAL A 67 16.33 -13.01 -9.02
C VAL A 67 16.53 -14.43 -8.54
#